data_AF-A0A4Q3GWF0-F1
#
_entry.id   AF-A0A4Q3GWF0-F1
#
_cell.length_a   1.000
_cell.length_b   1.000
_cell.length_c   1.000
_cell.angle_alpha   90.00
_cell.angle_beta   90.00
_cell.angle_gamma   90.00
#
_symmetry.space_group_name_H-M   'P 1'
#
loop_
_entity.id
_entity.type
_entity.pdbx_description
1 polymer ?
#
loop_
_entity_poly.entity_id
_entity_poly.type
_entity_poly.pdbx_seq_one_letter_code
_entity_poly.pdbx_strand_id
1 'polypeptide(L)'
;MAETVGTIAEIWRYPVSSIAGEALQSTEIRPCGVEGDRRWGLIDIATGTPAAPENDHRWRPALFLSARLRYGAPEIGFPDGGWMPAHATEATAKLTDHFGFAVEARPYGDAYDGQISGKIVNRYNPSPVHILTNASLAHLAGLVGEAMVDTRRFRPTILIETDCQPGFVESNWIGHGIDAGTLSMAATEETKRCGMTLIAQPGIAENADILRSIVRQNRRNLGIYCSVTRAGRVSVGDTIVLHDD
;
A
#
# COMPACT_ATOMS: atom_id res chain seq x y z
N MET A 1 18.30 -23.12 5.44
CA MET A 1 19.54 -22.50 4.89
C MET A 1 19.23 -21.04 4.62
N ALA A 2 20.21 -20.14 4.78
CA ALA A 2 20.02 -18.71 4.51
C ALA A 2 20.56 -18.34 3.11
N GLU A 3 19.74 -17.63 2.32
CA GLU A 3 20.05 -17.21 0.96
C GLU A 3 19.79 -15.71 0.81
N THR A 4 20.74 -14.98 0.22
CA THR A 4 20.52 -13.58 -0.17
C THR A 4 19.74 -13.52 -1.48
N VAL A 5 18.57 -12.88 -1.46
CA VAL A 5 17.66 -12.85 -2.62
C VAL A 5 17.53 -11.47 -3.28
N GLY A 6 18.05 -10.42 -2.66
CA GLY A 6 18.00 -9.07 -3.22
C GLY A 6 18.30 -7.96 -2.20
N THR A 7 17.89 -6.74 -2.53
CA THR A 7 17.99 -5.56 -1.64
C THR A 7 16.69 -4.75 -1.64
N ILE A 8 16.45 -3.96 -0.60
CA ILE A 8 15.31 -3.04 -0.55
C ILE A 8 15.54 -1.89 -1.54
N ALA A 9 14.70 -1.79 -2.57
CA ALA A 9 14.72 -0.70 -3.53
C ALA A 9 13.88 0.49 -3.08
N GLU A 10 12.69 0.22 -2.52
CA GLU A 10 11.76 1.26 -2.08
C GLU A 10 11.07 0.86 -0.77
N ILE A 11 10.80 1.86 0.08
CA ILE A 11 9.96 1.72 1.27
C ILE A 11 8.85 2.74 1.16
N TRP A 12 7.62 2.32 1.43
CA TRP A 12 6.45 3.20 1.36
C TRP A 12 5.60 3.14 2.61
N ARG A 13 4.98 4.28 2.91
CA ARG A 13 3.91 4.42 3.90
C ARG A 13 2.69 5.08 3.26
N TYR A 14 1.50 4.65 3.64
CA TYR A 14 0.21 5.16 3.16
C TYR A 14 -0.66 5.58 4.34
N PRO A 15 -0.48 6.78 4.89
CA PRO A 15 -1.15 7.16 6.14
C PRO A 15 -2.69 7.15 6.06
N VAL A 16 -3.22 7.45 4.88
CA VAL A 16 -4.65 7.45 4.56
C VAL A 16 -4.95 6.39 3.50
N SER A 17 -5.91 5.51 3.76
CA SER A 17 -6.39 4.51 2.81
C SER A 17 -6.94 5.14 1.54
N SER A 18 -6.83 4.41 0.43
CA SER A 18 -7.37 4.79 -0.89
C SER A 18 -6.71 5.99 -1.59
N ILE A 19 -5.71 6.65 -0.99
CA ILE A 19 -4.96 7.77 -1.60
C ILE A 19 -3.45 7.49 -1.64
N ALA A 20 -2.67 8.16 -2.49
CA ALA A 20 -1.23 7.92 -2.65
C ALA A 20 -0.44 8.10 -1.34
N GLY A 21 0.69 7.42 -1.23
CA GLY A 21 1.54 7.43 -0.03
C GLY A 21 2.79 8.30 -0.17
N GLU A 22 3.73 8.08 0.74
CA GLU A 22 5.05 8.70 0.74
C GLU A 22 6.15 7.63 0.69
N ALA A 23 7.22 7.93 -0.03
CA ALA A 23 8.43 7.12 -0.04
C ALA A 23 9.29 7.46 1.18
N LEU A 24 9.85 6.43 1.81
CA LEU A 24 10.72 6.53 2.98
C LEU A 24 12.12 6.02 2.64
N GLN A 25 13.14 6.60 3.26
CA GLN A 25 14.52 6.10 3.17
C GLN A 25 14.81 5.03 4.22
N SER A 26 14.15 5.12 5.39
CA SER A 26 14.21 4.11 6.44
C SER A 26 12.97 4.20 7.33
N THR A 27 12.62 3.11 7.99
CA THR A 27 11.55 3.07 9.00
C THR A 27 11.76 1.93 9.97
N GLU A 28 11.16 2.07 11.16
CA GLU A 28 10.93 0.91 12.03
C GLU A 28 9.63 0.22 11.59
N ILE A 29 9.66 -1.11 11.59
CA ILE A 29 8.50 -1.97 11.32
C ILE A 29 8.27 -2.83 12.55
N ARG A 30 7.02 -2.84 13.04
CA ARG A 30 6.56 -3.56 14.23
C ARG A 30 5.53 -4.63 13.85
N PRO A 31 5.05 -5.46 14.79
CA PRO A 31 3.96 -6.41 14.51
C PRO A 31 2.71 -5.81 13.86
N CYS A 32 2.43 -4.52 14.09
CA CYS A 32 1.33 -3.78 13.47
C CYS A 32 1.69 -3.11 12.12
N GLY A 33 2.91 -3.29 11.62
CA GLY A 33 3.42 -2.70 10.38
C GLY A 33 4.23 -1.43 10.61
N VAL A 34 4.25 -0.58 9.58
CA VAL A 34 4.90 0.75 9.61
C VAL A 34 4.07 1.73 10.43
N GLU A 35 4.71 2.50 11.30
CA GLU A 35 4.02 3.51 12.10
C GLU A 35 3.28 4.54 11.23
N GLY A 36 1.99 4.72 11.54
CA GLY A 36 1.10 5.62 10.83
C GLY A 36 0.52 5.06 9.53
N ASP A 37 0.92 3.86 9.08
CA ASP A 37 0.39 3.26 7.85
C ASP A 37 -1.09 2.87 7.99
N ARG A 38 -1.89 3.27 7.00
CA ARG A 38 -3.32 2.97 6.86
C ARG A 38 -4.13 3.19 8.14
N ARG A 39 -3.75 4.19 8.94
CA ARG A 39 -4.44 4.53 10.20
C ARG A 39 -5.65 5.45 10.00
N TRP A 40 -5.80 6.02 8.80
CA TRP A 40 -6.90 6.91 8.43
C TRP A 40 -7.56 6.47 7.14
N GLY A 41 -8.80 6.89 6.91
CA GLY A 41 -9.50 6.70 5.65
C GLY A 41 -10.42 7.89 5.34
N LEU A 42 -10.93 7.92 4.12
CA LEU A 42 -11.96 8.89 3.72
C LEU A 42 -13.35 8.26 3.89
N ILE A 43 -14.32 9.07 4.30
CA ILE A 43 -15.73 8.67 4.42
C ILE A 43 -16.65 9.65 3.70
N ASP A 44 -17.76 9.15 3.20
CA ASP A 44 -18.92 9.96 2.83
C ASP A 44 -19.64 10.36 4.13
N ILE A 45 -19.74 11.66 4.41
CA ILE A 45 -20.34 12.16 5.66
C ILE A 45 -21.83 11.81 5.72
N ALA A 46 -22.53 11.80 4.58
CA ALA A 46 -23.97 11.56 4.55
C ALA A 46 -24.31 10.10 4.85
N THR A 47 -23.47 9.16 4.43
CA THR A 47 -23.74 7.72 4.58
C THR A 47 -22.88 7.03 5.63
N GLY A 48 -21.77 7.64 6.06
CA GLY A 48 -20.75 7.01 6.89
C GLY A 48 -19.94 5.93 6.17
N THR A 49 -20.12 5.77 4.86
CA THR A 49 -19.47 4.69 4.10
C THR A 49 -18.01 5.04 3.80
N PRO A 50 -17.05 4.13 4.05
CA PRO A 50 -15.64 4.35 3.71
C PRO A 50 -15.39 4.34 2.20
N ALA A 51 -14.39 5.11 1.76
CA ALA A 51 -13.97 5.17 0.36
C ALA A 51 -13.57 3.80 -0.18
N ALA A 52 -14.16 3.45 -1.33
CA ALA A 52 -13.96 2.18 -2.04
C ALA A 52 -13.83 2.41 -3.56
N PRO A 53 -12.73 3.02 -4.04
CA PRO A 53 -12.60 3.38 -5.46
C PRO A 53 -12.66 2.18 -6.42
N GLU A 54 -12.35 0.97 -5.93
CA GLU A 54 -12.51 -0.28 -6.67
C GLU A 54 -13.97 -0.68 -6.94
N ASN A 55 -14.93 -0.15 -6.17
CA ASN A 55 -16.35 -0.51 -6.22
C ASN A 55 -17.26 0.68 -6.59
N ASP A 56 -16.90 1.90 -6.21
CA ASP A 56 -17.68 3.11 -6.44
C ASP A 56 -16.82 4.17 -7.15
N HIS A 57 -17.22 4.51 -8.37
CA HIS A 57 -16.49 5.44 -9.23
C HIS A 57 -16.39 6.85 -8.67
N ARG A 58 -17.32 7.27 -7.80
CA ARG A 58 -17.27 8.60 -7.14
C ARG A 58 -16.04 8.75 -6.25
N TRP A 59 -15.45 7.63 -5.80
CA TRP A 59 -14.23 7.61 -4.99
C TRP A 59 -12.93 7.58 -5.80
N ARG A 60 -12.98 7.42 -7.14
CA ARG A 60 -11.77 7.42 -7.98
C ARG A 60 -10.90 8.68 -7.88
N PRO A 61 -11.45 9.91 -7.67
CA PRO A 61 -10.63 11.09 -7.41
C PRO A 61 -9.69 10.96 -6.19
N ALA A 62 -9.94 10.04 -5.27
CA ALA A 62 -9.07 9.77 -4.13
C ALA A 62 -7.64 9.40 -4.57
N LEU A 63 -7.50 8.71 -5.71
CA LEU A 63 -6.20 8.29 -6.25
C LEU A 63 -5.34 9.46 -6.75
N PHE A 64 -5.90 10.66 -6.84
CA PHE A 64 -5.20 11.91 -7.19
C PHE A 64 -4.79 12.73 -5.97
N LEU A 65 -5.11 12.25 -4.76
CA LEU A 65 -4.63 12.81 -3.51
C LEU A 65 -3.40 12.04 -3.02
N SER A 66 -2.60 12.70 -2.20
CA SER A 66 -1.43 12.10 -1.54
C SER A 66 -1.55 12.21 -0.03
N ALA A 67 -0.91 11.30 0.71
CA ALA A 67 -0.78 11.38 2.16
C ALA A 67 0.68 11.25 2.59
N ARG A 68 1.02 11.99 3.65
CA ARG A 68 2.28 11.86 4.37
C ARG A 68 2.07 12.01 5.87
N LEU A 69 2.99 11.50 6.68
CA LEU A 69 2.98 11.70 8.12
C LEU A 69 3.89 12.87 8.49
N ARG A 70 3.34 13.87 9.18
CA ARG A 70 4.09 15.01 9.74
C ARG A 70 3.73 15.17 11.22
N TYR A 71 4.75 15.22 12.07
CA TYR A 71 4.58 15.39 13.52
C TYR A 71 3.60 14.38 14.16
N GLY A 72 3.58 13.13 13.66
CA GLY A 72 2.71 12.07 14.17
C GLY A 72 1.28 12.07 13.64
N ALA A 73 0.90 13.01 12.76
CA ALA A 73 -0.43 13.08 12.16
C ALA A 73 -0.35 13.05 10.62
N PRO A 74 -1.36 12.50 9.93
CA PRO A 74 -1.40 12.54 8.49
C PRO A 74 -1.74 13.94 7.97
N GLU A 75 -1.07 14.34 6.90
CA GLU A 75 -1.48 15.43 6.03
C GLU A 75 -1.95 14.85 4.68
N ILE A 76 -2.93 15.52 4.07
CA ILE A 76 -3.43 15.24 2.72
C ILE A 76 -2.91 16.32 1.77
N GLY A 77 -2.27 15.89 0.70
CA GLY A 77 -1.83 16.69 -0.42
C GLY A 77 -2.84 16.65 -1.55
N PHE A 78 -3.11 17.81 -2.14
CA PHE A 78 -4.09 18.01 -3.20
C PHE A 78 -3.40 18.31 -4.55
N PRO A 79 -4.12 18.16 -5.70
CA PRO A 79 -3.54 18.38 -7.02
C PRO A 79 -3.00 19.80 -7.27
N ASP A 80 -3.46 20.79 -6.50
CA ASP A 80 -2.98 22.17 -6.55
C ASP A 80 -1.66 22.40 -5.77
N GLY A 81 -1.10 21.35 -5.16
CA GLY A 81 0.13 21.39 -4.37
C GLY A 81 -0.06 21.75 -2.90
N GLY A 82 -1.28 22.08 -2.47
CA GLY A 82 -1.58 22.39 -1.07
C GLY A 82 -1.57 21.14 -0.19
N TRP A 83 -1.08 21.29 1.04
CA TRP A 83 -1.07 20.25 2.09
C TRP A 83 -1.85 20.73 3.30
N MET A 84 -2.66 19.84 3.89
CA MET A 84 -3.47 20.14 5.06
C MET A 84 -3.48 18.95 6.03
N PRO A 85 -3.48 19.17 7.36
CA PRO A 85 -3.70 18.09 8.31
C PRO A 85 -5.04 17.40 8.02
N ALA A 86 -5.08 16.06 8.03
CA ALA A 86 -6.27 15.31 7.61
C ALA A 86 -7.51 15.62 8.47
N HIS A 87 -7.32 16.01 9.72
CA HIS A 87 -8.39 16.35 10.67
C HIS A 87 -8.81 17.83 10.63
N ALA A 88 -8.17 18.66 9.80
CA ALA A 88 -8.47 20.08 9.73
C ALA A 88 -9.80 20.33 9.01
N THR A 89 -10.57 21.33 9.46
CA THR A 89 -11.83 21.72 8.80
C THR A 89 -11.60 22.17 7.36
N GLU A 90 -10.47 22.82 7.09
CA GLU A 90 -10.02 23.21 5.75
C GLU A 90 -9.80 21.98 4.85
N ALA A 91 -9.28 20.88 5.41
CA ALA A 91 -9.13 19.63 4.66
C ALA A 91 -10.49 19.05 4.30
N THR A 92 -11.47 19.05 5.22
CA THR A 92 -12.85 18.61 4.95
C THR A 92 -13.52 19.45 3.86
N ALA A 93 -13.36 20.78 3.89
CA ALA A 93 -13.90 21.67 2.86
C ALA A 93 -13.28 21.36 1.48
N LYS A 94 -11.96 21.18 1.44
CA LYS A 94 -11.23 20.91 0.19
C LYS A 94 -11.46 19.50 -0.36
N LEU A 95 -11.62 18.50 0.51
CA LEU A 95 -12.07 17.17 0.12
C LEU A 95 -13.47 17.25 -0.50
N THR A 96 -14.39 17.97 0.14
CA THR A 96 -15.75 18.13 -0.37
C THR A 96 -15.77 18.77 -1.76
N ASP A 97 -14.96 19.80 -1.98
CA ASP A 97 -14.76 20.42 -3.30
C ASP A 97 -14.16 19.42 -4.32
N HIS A 98 -13.10 18.71 -3.96
CA HIS A 98 -12.40 17.74 -4.80
C HIS A 98 -13.30 16.57 -5.25
N PHE A 99 -14.21 16.12 -4.39
CA PHE A 99 -15.09 14.98 -4.66
C PHE A 99 -16.47 15.38 -5.21
N GLY A 100 -16.92 16.62 -4.98
CA GLY A 100 -18.27 17.07 -5.34
C GLY A 100 -19.38 16.54 -4.41
N PHE A 101 -19.01 15.97 -3.27
CA PHE A 101 -19.92 15.54 -2.19
C PHE A 101 -19.21 15.61 -0.84
N ALA A 102 -19.98 15.60 0.26
CA ALA A 102 -19.44 15.79 1.60
C ALA A 102 -18.50 14.65 2.02
N VAL A 103 -17.19 14.94 2.12
CA VAL A 103 -16.14 13.96 2.44
C VAL A 103 -15.31 14.44 3.64
N GLU A 104 -15.00 13.51 4.54
CA GLU A 104 -14.14 13.74 5.70
C GLU A 104 -13.09 12.63 5.82
N ALA A 105 -11.89 12.98 6.27
CA ALA A 105 -10.89 12.00 6.68
C ALA A 105 -11.06 11.69 8.18
N ARG A 106 -11.11 10.39 8.52
CA ARG A 106 -11.24 9.93 9.91
C ARG A 106 -10.22 8.85 10.24
N PRO A 107 -9.79 8.74 11.50
CA PRO A 107 -8.99 7.60 11.93
C PRO A 107 -9.81 6.30 11.86
N TYR A 108 -9.17 5.19 11.55
CA TYR A 108 -9.76 3.87 11.79
C TYR A 108 -9.84 3.62 13.30
N GLY A 109 -10.90 2.92 13.72
CA GLY A 109 -10.96 2.36 15.06
C GLY A 109 -10.12 1.09 15.17
N ASP A 110 -9.62 0.82 16.37
CA ASP A 110 -9.07 -0.47 16.73
C ASP A 110 -10.23 -1.48 16.89
N ALA A 111 -9.97 -2.78 16.71
CA ALA A 111 -11.00 -3.82 16.76
C ALA A 111 -11.81 -3.87 18.08
N TYR A 112 -11.29 -3.27 19.15
CA TYR A 112 -11.92 -3.17 20.46
C TYR A 112 -12.78 -1.91 20.65
N ASP A 113 -12.79 -0.98 19.69
CA ASP A 113 -13.48 0.30 19.84
C ASP A 113 -15.00 0.20 19.74
N GLY A 114 -15.58 -0.93 19.32
CA GLY A 114 -17.02 -0.97 19.02
C GLY A 114 -17.45 0.13 18.05
N GLN A 115 -18.75 0.44 17.98
CA GLN A 115 -19.26 1.59 17.23
C GLN A 115 -19.01 2.91 18.00
N ILE A 116 -17.75 3.25 18.28
CA ILE A 116 -17.42 4.61 18.75
C ILE A 116 -17.63 5.60 17.59
N SER A 117 -18.45 6.62 17.82
CA SER A 117 -18.73 7.66 16.83
C SER A 117 -17.43 8.36 16.40
N GLY A 118 -17.21 8.49 15.09
CA GLY A 118 -16.05 9.20 14.52
C GLY A 118 -14.87 8.30 14.11
N LYS A 119 -14.97 6.98 14.30
CA LYS A 119 -13.97 6.00 13.80
C LYS A 119 -14.50 5.24 12.58
N ILE A 120 -13.61 4.92 11.65
CA ILE A 120 -13.93 4.08 10.49
C ILE A 120 -13.76 2.61 10.88
N VAL A 121 -14.71 1.74 10.50
CA VAL A 121 -14.55 0.28 10.60
C VAL A 121 -13.75 -0.20 9.40
N ASN A 122 -12.68 -0.97 9.65
CA ASN A 122 -11.83 -1.45 8.57
C ASN A 122 -12.59 -2.47 7.70
N ARG A 123 -12.49 -2.32 6.37
CA ARG A 123 -13.13 -3.22 5.40
C ARG A 123 -12.35 -4.52 5.20
N TYR A 124 -11.09 -4.55 5.65
CA TYR A 124 -10.17 -5.68 5.55
C TYR A 124 -9.18 -5.65 6.73
N ASN A 125 -8.53 -6.76 7.04
CA ASN A 125 -7.41 -6.75 7.98
C ASN A 125 -6.11 -6.46 7.19
N PRO A 126 -5.48 -5.28 7.32
CA PRO A 126 -4.25 -4.99 6.60
C PRO A 126 -3.13 -5.89 7.12
N SER A 127 -2.42 -6.54 6.20
CA SER A 127 -1.17 -7.20 6.56
C SER A 127 -0.13 -6.14 6.99
N PRO A 128 0.68 -6.40 8.03
CA PRO A 128 1.73 -5.48 8.49
C PRO A 128 2.70 -5.05 7.38
N VAL A 129 3.03 -5.96 6.47
CA VAL A 129 3.98 -5.73 5.38
C VAL A 129 3.47 -6.37 4.10
N HIS A 130 3.40 -5.59 3.02
CA HIS A 130 3.22 -6.08 1.66
C HIS A 130 4.55 -5.94 0.90
N ILE A 131 5.10 -7.07 0.45
CA ILE A 131 6.32 -7.13 -0.35
C ILE A 131 5.95 -7.32 -1.82
N LEU A 132 6.69 -6.65 -2.69
CA LEU A 132 6.68 -6.82 -4.14
C LEU A 132 8.12 -6.84 -4.66
N THR A 133 8.36 -7.47 -5.80
CA THR A 133 9.69 -7.48 -6.44
C THR A 133 9.70 -6.75 -7.78
N ASN A 134 10.87 -6.23 -8.18
CA ASN A 134 11.10 -5.73 -9.54
C ASN A 134 10.87 -6.84 -10.59
N ALA A 135 11.20 -8.10 -10.30
CA ALA A 135 10.97 -9.23 -11.19
C ALA A 135 9.47 -9.44 -11.52
N SER A 136 8.60 -9.33 -10.51
CA SER A 136 7.14 -9.36 -10.69
C SER A 136 6.62 -8.19 -11.52
N LEU A 137 7.14 -6.98 -11.28
CA LEU A 137 6.76 -5.79 -12.05
C LEU A 137 7.20 -5.89 -13.51
N ALA A 138 8.43 -6.33 -13.76
CA ALA A 138 8.97 -6.53 -15.11
C ALA A 138 8.21 -7.62 -15.86
N HIS A 139 7.86 -8.72 -15.19
CA HIS A 139 7.06 -9.78 -15.78
C HIS A 139 5.67 -9.28 -16.16
N LEU A 140 5.01 -8.54 -15.26
CA LEU A 140 3.72 -7.94 -15.54
C LEU A 140 3.78 -6.93 -16.69
N ALA A 141 4.83 -6.10 -16.76
CA ALA A 141 5.05 -5.16 -17.86
C ALA A 141 5.12 -5.89 -19.21
N GLY A 142 5.87 -6.99 -19.29
CA GLY A 142 5.91 -7.84 -20.47
C GLY A 142 4.55 -8.43 -20.86
N LEU A 143 3.76 -8.85 -19.86
CA LEU A 143 2.41 -9.40 -20.09
C LEU A 143 1.40 -8.37 -20.61
N VAL A 144 1.54 -7.09 -20.24
CA VAL A 144 0.65 -6.01 -20.69
C VAL A 144 1.21 -5.21 -21.87
N GLY A 145 2.42 -5.54 -22.35
CA GLY A 145 3.05 -4.84 -23.47
C GLY A 145 3.49 -3.41 -23.13
N GLU A 146 3.78 -3.13 -21.86
CA GLU A 146 4.23 -1.82 -21.38
C GLU A 146 5.75 -1.83 -21.15
N ALA A 147 6.41 -0.69 -21.33
CA ALA A 147 7.83 -0.57 -21.02
C ALA A 147 8.10 -0.74 -19.51
N MET A 148 7.16 -0.30 -18.67
CA MET A 148 7.22 -0.46 -17.22
C MET A 148 5.83 -0.45 -16.60
N VAL A 149 5.69 -1.08 -15.44
CA VAL A 149 4.50 -0.96 -14.60
C VAL A 149 4.89 -0.27 -13.30
N ASP A 150 4.21 0.83 -13.01
CA ASP A 150 4.50 1.66 -11.84
C ASP A 150 4.07 0.97 -10.52
N THR A 151 5.03 0.83 -9.60
CA THR A 151 4.87 0.23 -8.27
C THR A 151 3.71 0.85 -7.47
N ARG A 152 3.44 2.14 -7.67
CA ARG A 152 2.38 2.89 -6.96
C ARG A 152 0.98 2.32 -7.17
N ARG A 153 0.76 1.54 -8.25
CA ARG A 153 -0.50 0.80 -8.48
C ARG A 153 -0.79 -0.23 -7.40
N PHE A 154 0.25 -0.86 -6.85
CA PHE A 154 0.12 -2.02 -5.97
C PHE A 154 0.27 -1.69 -4.49
N ARG A 155 0.80 -0.50 -4.21
CA ARG A 155 0.93 0.08 -2.87
C ARG A 155 1.68 -0.83 -1.87
N PRO A 156 2.83 -1.41 -2.26
CA PRO A 156 3.60 -2.26 -1.36
C PRO A 156 4.18 -1.45 -0.21
N THR A 157 4.50 -2.10 0.89
CA THR A 157 5.31 -1.54 1.98
C THR A 157 6.78 -1.53 1.57
N ILE A 158 7.25 -2.61 0.94
CA ILE A 158 8.64 -2.79 0.50
C ILE A 158 8.65 -3.28 -0.95
N LEU A 159 9.40 -2.59 -1.81
CA LEU A 159 9.80 -3.11 -3.11
C LEU A 159 11.23 -3.67 -2.99
N ILE A 160 11.43 -4.90 -3.44
CA ILE A 160 12.73 -5.56 -3.45
C ILE A 160 13.26 -5.60 -4.87
N GLU A 161 14.52 -5.22 -5.03
CA GLU A 161 15.29 -5.46 -6.24
C GLU A 161 16.00 -6.80 -6.14
N THR A 162 15.67 -7.71 -7.06
CA THR A 162 16.25 -9.05 -7.18
C THR A 162 16.98 -9.20 -8.51
N ASP A 163 18.08 -9.97 -8.53
CA ASP A 163 18.89 -10.23 -9.72
C ASP A 163 18.40 -11.43 -10.56
N CYS A 164 17.15 -11.84 -10.39
CA CYS A 164 16.57 -12.99 -11.07
C CYS A 164 15.82 -12.62 -12.37
N GLN A 165 15.48 -13.63 -13.15
CA GLN A 165 14.67 -13.43 -14.35
C GLN A 165 13.24 -13.00 -13.98
N PRO A 166 12.57 -12.19 -14.85
CA PRO A 166 11.20 -11.76 -14.59
C PRO A 166 10.23 -12.92 -14.35
N GLY A 167 9.53 -12.87 -13.24
CA GLY A 167 8.50 -13.83 -12.84
C GLY A 167 7.91 -13.45 -11.48
N PHE A 168 6.85 -14.14 -11.07
CA PHE A 168 6.23 -13.96 -9.76
C PHE A 168 7.03 -14.67 -8.64
N VAL A 169 8.28 -14.22 -8.44
CA VAL A 169 9.28 -14.97 -7.67
C VAL A 169 9.01 -14.98 -6.17
N GLU A 170 8.47 -13.89 -5.62
CA GLU A 170 8.19 -13.77 -4.18
C GLU A 170 7.12 -14.77 -3.70
N SER A 171 6.26 -15.28 -4.58
CA SER A 171 5.29 -16.34 -4.22
C SER A 171 5.98 -17.62 -3.72
N ASN A 172 7.23 -17.88 -4.12
CA ASN A 172 7.99 -19.05 -3.67
C ASN A 172 8.57 -18.87 -2.26
N TRP A 173 8.54 -17.66 -1.71
CA TRP A 173 9.07 -17.36 -0.38
C TRP A 173 8.06 -17.68 0.73
N ILE A 174 6.79 -17.94 0.39
CA ILE A 174 5.76 -18.32 1.37
C ILE A 174 6.22 -19.51 2.20
N GLY A 175 6.08 -19.41 3.52
CA GLY A 175 6.53 -20.41 4.49
C GLY A 175 7.98 -20.27 4.94
N HIS A 176 8.72 -19.26 4.45
CA HIS A 176 10.09 -18.97 4.86
C HIS A 176 10.17 -17.69 5.70
N GLY A 177 11.23 -17.61 6.49
CA GLY A 177 11.65 -16.40 7.20
C GLY A 177 12.36 -15.42 6.26
N ILE A 178 12.15 -14.13 6.48
CA ILE A 178 12.78 -13.03 5.74
C ILE A 178 13.41 -12.05 6.73
N ASP A 179 14.72 -11.85 6.61
CA ASP A 179 15.47 -10.84 7.36
C ASP A 179 15.86 -9.67 6.47
N ALA A 180 15.77 -8.45 7.03
CA ALA A 180 16.21 -7.21 6.41
C ALA A 180 16.62 -6.20 7.49
N GLY A 181 17.85 -5.67 7.43
CA GLY A 181 18.36 -4.78 8.49
C GLY A 181 18.30 -5.48 9.86
N THR A 182 17.51 -4.95 10.80
CA THR A 182 17.24 -5.62 12.10
C THR A 182 15.85 -6.25 12.19
N LEU A 183 15.05 -6.17 11.13
CA LEU A 183 13.70 -6.73 11.02
C LEU A 183 13.76 -8.21 10.66
N SER A 184 12.92 -9.01 11.30
CA SER A 184 12.63 -10.39 10.88
C SER A 184 11.13 -10.57 10.66
N MET A 185 10.80 -11.28 9.60
CA MET A 185 9.43 -11.50 9.13
C MET A 185 9.23 -12.95 8.71
N ALA A 186 7.98 -13.38 8.61
CA ALA A 186 7.59 -14.62 7.94
C ALA A 186 6.68 -14.30 6.75
N ALA A 187 6.94 -14.92 5.60
CA ALA A 187 6.10 -14.80 4.42
C ALA A 187 4.86 -15.70 4.55
N THR A 188 3.67 -15.10 4.65
CA THR A 188 2.46 -15.81 5.10
C THR A 188 1.50 -16.18 3.98
N GLU A 189 1.24 -15.28 3.04
CA GLU A 189 0.27 -15.53 1.97
C GLU A 189 0.50 -14.64 0.74
N GLU A 190 -0.03 -15.08 -0.40
CA GLU A 190 -0.04 -14.27 -1.63
C GLU A 190 -1.03 -13.09 -1.52
N THR A 191 -0.69 -11.95 -2.11
CA THR A 191 -1.47 -10.73 -2.01
C THR A 191 -2.52 -10.60 -3.12
N LYS A 192 -3.79 -10.88 -2.80
CA LYS A 192 -4.94 -10.69 -3.72
C LYS A 192 -5.09 -9.24 -4.17
N ARG A 193 -5.27 -9.00 -5.47
CA ARG A 193 -5.43 -7.67 -6.07
C ARG A 193 -6.87 -7.35 -6.48
N CYS A 194 -7.22 -6.07 -6.33
CA CYS A 194 -8.55 -5.53 -6.59
C CYS A 194 -8.52 -4.47 -7.70
N GLY A 195 -9.70 -3.93 -8.01
CA GLY A 195 -9.91 -2.89 -9.01
C GLY A 195 -9.02 -1.67 -8.84
N MET A 196 -8.53 -1.36 -7.62
CA MET A 196 -7.61 -0.23 -7.40
C MET A 196 -6.41 -0.21 -8.34
N THR A 197 -5.90 -1.39 -8.74
CA THR A 197 -4.70 -1.51 -9.57
C THR A 197 -4.88 -0.99 -11.00
N LEU A 198 -6.12 -0.95 -11.52
CA LEU A 198 -6.40 -0.46 -12.88
C LEU A 198 -6.56 1.05 -12.95
N ILE A 199 -6.97 1.70 -11.86
CA ILE A 199 -7.44 3.09 -11.84
C ILE A 199 -6.28 4.05 -12.12
N ALA A 200 -6.56 5.12 -12.88
CA ALA A 200 -5.60 6.19 -13.14
C ALA A 200 -5.13 6.88 -11.86
N GLN A 201 -3.88 7.36 -11.87
CA GLN A 201 -3.25 8.15 -10.80
C GLN A 201 -2.42 9.27 -11.46
N PRO A 202 -1.88 10.25 -10.69
CA PRO A 202 -0.99 11.26 -11.26
C PRO A 202 0.21 10.66 -12.02
N GLY A 203 0.25 10.91 -13.33
CA GLY A 203 1.27 10.39 -14.24
C GLY A 203 1.08 8.91 -14.65
N ILE A 204 -0.04 8.28 -14.27
CA ILE A 204 -0.32 6.86 -14.54
C ILE A 204 -1.71 6.74 -15.19
N ALA A 205 -1.77 6.27 -16.44
CA ALA A 205 -3.04 6.07 -17.14
C ALA A 205 -3.88 4.94 -16.54
N GLU A 206 -5.20 4.98 -16.75
CA GLU A 206 -6.05 3.82 -16.45
C GLU A 206 -5.64 2.65 -17.36
N ASN A 207 -5.47 1.45 -16.79
CA ASN A 207 -5.13 0.26 -17.56
C ASN A 207 -5.78 -1.00 -16.94
N ALA A 208 -6.86 -1.47 -17.55
CA ALA A 208 -7.59 -2.66 -17.11
C ALA A 208 -6.82 -3.97 -17.34
N ASP A 209 -5.85 -3.97 -18.28
CA ASP A 209 -5.06 -5.17 -18.58
C ASP A 209 -4.10 -5.53 -17.45
N ILE A 210 -3.72 -4.57 -16.61
CA ILE A 210 -3.00 -4.84 -15.35
C ILE A 210 -3.73 -5.91 -14.52
N LEU A 211 -4.98 -5.65 -14.14
CA LEU A 211 -5.73 -6.59 -13.30
C LEU A 211 -6.10 -7.86 -14.07
N ARG A 212 -6.43 -7.76 -15.36
CA ARG A 212 -6.75 -8.95 -16.18
C ARG A 212 -5.56 -9.90 -16.29
N SER A 213 -4.35 -9.38 -16.50
CA SER A 213 -3.13 -10.17 -16.56
C SER A 213 -2.81 -10.81 -15.20
N ILE A 214 -2.93 -10.07 -14.10
CA ILE A 214 -2.76 -10.64 -12.74
C ILE A 214 -3.77 -11.77 -12.46
N VAL A 215 -5.04 -11.60 -12.85
CA VAL A 215 -6.07 -12.64 -12.71
C VAL A 215 -5.73 -13.88 -13.51
N ARG A 216 -5.34 -13.71 -14.79
CA ARG A 216 -5.08 -14.83 -15.71
C ARG A 216 -3.78 -15.57 -15.43
N GLN A 217 -2.73 -14.83 -15.09
CA GLN A 217 -1.37 -15.35 -15.03
C GLN A 217 -0.92 -15.70 -13.61
N ASN A 218 -1.55 -15.12 -12.59
CA ASN A 218 -1.15 -15.36 -11.19
C ASN A 218 -2.32 -15.50 -10.22
N ARG A 219 -3.44 -16.07 -10.66
CA ARG A 219 -4.59 -16.39 -9.78
C ARG A 219 -5.12 -15.19 -8.98
N ARG A 220 -5.03 -13.98 -9.56
CA ARG A 220 -5.40 -12.69 -8.95
C ARG A 220 -4.43 -12.17 -7.88
N ASN A 221 -3.23 -12.73 -7.76
CA ASN A 221 -2.25 -12.34 -6.75
C ASN A 221 -1.06 -11.60 -7.35
N LEU A 222 -0.51 -10.63 -6.60
CA LEU A 222 0.75 -9.98 -6.94
C LEU A 222 1.41 -9.44 -5.67
N GLY A 223 2.63 -9.88 -5.40
CA GLY A 223 3.30 -9.69 -4.12
C GLY A 223 2.85 -10.68 -3.04
N ILE A 224 3.50 -10.59 -1.89
CA ILE A 224 3.23 -11.41 -0.70
C ILE A 224 2.99 -10.53 0.52
N TYR A 225 2.20 -11.06 1.45
CA TYR A 225 2.02 -10.51 2.78
C TYR A 225 2.97 -11.19 3.76
N CYS A 226 3.49 -10.41 4.70
CA CYS A 226 4.39 -10.90 5.72
C CYS A 226 3.90 -10.47 7.11
N SER A 227 4.03 -11.40 8.08
CA SER A 227 3.94 -11.08 9.49
C SER A 227 5.32 -10.68 10.01
N VAL A 228 5.38 -9.87 11.06
CA VAL A 228 6.64 -9.44 11.66
C VAL A 228 6.90 -10.30 12.89
N THR A 229 7.96 -11.12 12.83
CA THR A 229 8.37 -12.03 13.91
C THR A 229 9.28 -11.33 14.92
N ARG A 230 10.08 -10.36 14.46
CA ARG A 230 10.87 -9.46 15.33
C ARG A 230 10.84 -8.05 14.76
N ALA A 231 10.37 -7.09 15.55
CA ALA A 231 10.40 -5.68 15.19
C ALA A 231 11.83 -5.21 14.91
N GLY A 232 11.98 -4.33 13.93
CA GLY A 232 13.30 -3.85 13.52
C GLY A 232 13.26 -2.67 12.57
N ARG A 233 14.43 -2.11 12.32
CA ARG A 233 14.64 -1.03 11.38
C ARG A 233 15.10 -1.59 10.04
N VAL A 234 14.52 -1.04 8.98
CA VAL A 234 14.93 -1.26 7.59
C VAL A 234 15.25 0.07 6.93
N SER A 235 16.18 0.03 5.98
CA SER A 235 16.57 1.14 5.11
C SER A 235 16.62 0.69 3.66
N VAL A 236 16.43 1.63 2.73
CA VAL A 236 16.71 1.38 1.31
C VAL A 236 18.18 0.94 1.17
N GLY A 237 18.40 -0.11 0.40
CA GLY A 237 19.70 -0.77 0.23
C GLY A 237 19.99 -1.92 1.19
N ASP A 238 19.16 -2.14 2.23
CA ASP A 238 19.34 -3.30 3.11
C ASP A 238 19.18 -4.61 2.32
N THR A 239 20.09 -5.55 2.56
CA THR A 239 20.04 -6.90 1.99
C THR A 239 18.83 -7.67 2.50
N ILE A 240 18.16 -8.39 1.60
CA ILE A 240 17.10 -9.34 1.92
C ILE A 240 17.69 -10.75 1.98
N VAL A 241 17.53 -11.40 3.13
CA VAL A 241 17.95 -12.79 3.36
C VAL A 241 16.72 -13.65 3.62
N LEU A 242 16.52 -14.65 2.77
CA LEU A 242 15.52 -15.70 2.95
C LEU A 242 16.11 -16.85 3.76
N HIS A 243 15.36 -17.44 4.68
CA HIS A 243 15.81 -18.61 5.42
C HIS A 243 14.66 -19.56 5.75
N ASP A 244 14.99 -20.84 5.89
CA ASP A 244 14.04 -21.84 6.42
C ASP A 244 13.81 -21.59 7.91
N ASP A 245 12.54 -21.58 8.35
CA ASP A 245 12.15 -21.55 9.76
C ASP A 245 12.64 -22.78 10.55
#